data_AF-A0A9P6PT62-F1
#
_entry.id   AF-A0A9P6PT62-F1
#
_cell.length_a   1.000
_cell.length_b   1.000
_cell.length_c   1.000
_cell.angle_alpha   90.00
_cell.angle_beta   90.00
_cell.angle_gamma   90.00
#
_symmetry.space_group_name_H-M   'P 1'
#
loop_
_entity.id
_entity.type
_entity.pdbx_description
1 polymer ?
#
loop_
_entity_poly.entity_id
_entity_poly.type
_entity_poly.pdbx_seq_one_letter_code
_entity_poly.pdbx_strand_id
1 'polypeptide(L)'
;MRHSHLRCTESFYRSSIMEELQTMPSAGQEDRQKMMRILHRFENEDTALNHSPEQPDSNTEARKTALTPKERQEILTKTHRELSGESALRRLHEPESPKTKSAGRTSVDSRGSMIKGMHEMMEEGDHDEEDQEDEDVNEDEDEDEKAYRDFVSRVANVDLETESFESLWARLSPAEQKGFRDMIGTSDLAAQPRYPEGATPAAVDEDEEAILKLMQATGLELQESLMADDPLMADLDADDLRALRETEIAALVPVWRPWWEVEAEEQGQLYRVDGVEAPAKGAILDDQEKALKEAAEDQVQSDGRLVLDEKALLRPYARPLVQELTQGTEGTSSSPVSPSSVSVPIMTSPPHPSLVYHLVSLVFAYAATSRALNGDLTEIPEETLAHLLDLCPFLAPLSNSTNGTPPAEMGDFTTALAIIQQASLASKDRWKGDTLRLELLSLLLQDLALLLASPQRCAAVLQETRQVLDRISTTMSMATATATAAGAKNQPTPKGKKKGPFSKTFVFRVSKKLDFYESFIRSPWFLGTAIDQQQSALLDVVRVEVLVEGGRVRQELQGWERDLEASKKLRRELKDKKESDDLPTASTVVKNKPLIEVL
;
A
#
# COMPACT_ATOMS: atom_id res chain seq x y z
N MET A 1 17.13 5.66 15.31
CA MET A 1 17.33 5.66 13.84
C MET A 1 16.73 6.92 13.20
N ARG A 2 15.45 7.25 13.41
CA ARG A 2 14.79 8.45 12.86
C ARG A 2 15.55 9.78 13.11
N HIS A 3 16.01 10.04 14.34
CA HIS A 3 16.82 11.26 14.63
C HIS A 3 18.21 11.29 13.97
N SER A 4 18.82 10.12 13.73
CA SER A 4 20.11 10.06 13.04
C SER A 4 19.96 10.27 11.54
N HIS A 5 18.83 9.87 10.96
CA HIS A 5 18.51 10.09 9.55
C HIS A 5 18.22 11.57 9.29
N LEU A 6 17.43 12.22 10.15
CA LEU A 6 17.10 13.64 10.06
C LEU A 6 18.36 14.52 10.05
N ARG A 7 19.33 14.26 10.93
CA ARG A 7 20.62 14.98 10.95
C ARG A 7 21.45 14.79 9.67
N CYS A 8 21.41 13.59 9.07
CA CYS A 8 22.14 13.33 7.83
C CYS A 8 21.48 14.06 6.64
N THR A 9 20.15 14.01 6.53
CA THR A 9 19.42 14.68 5.45
C THR A 9 19.53 16.20 5.52
N GLU A 10 19.52 16.77 6.73
CA GLU A 10 19.67 18.22 6.91
C GLU A 10 21.03 18.73 6.46
N SER A 11 22.12 18.02 6.82
CA SER A 11 23.47 18.37 6.39
C SER A 11 23.64 18.33 4.86
N PHE A 12 22.92 17.42 4.21
CA PHE A 12 22.90 17.29 2.76
C PHE A 12 22.16 18.45 2.10
N TYR A 13 20.92 18.75 2.53
CA TYR A 13 20.14 19.87 1.99
C TYR A 13 20.84 21.22 2.20
N ARG A 14 21.47 21.44 3.36
CA ARG A 14 22.28 22.63 3.62
C ARG A 14 23.44 22.76 2.64
N SER A 15 24.13 21.67 2.38
CA SER A 15 25.27 21.66 1.45
C SER A 15 24.82 21.94 0.02
N SER A 16 23.73 21.31 -0.43
CA SER A 16 23.13 21.57 -1.75
C SER A 16 22.70 23.03 -1.91
N ILE A 17 22.00 23.59 -0.92
CA ILE A 17 21.52 24.99 -0.98
C ILE A 17 22.71 25.97 -0.99
N MET A 18 23.75 25.72 -0.20
CA MET A 18 24.94 26.59 -0.21
C MET A 18 25.73 26.49 -1.53
N GLU A 19 25.80 25.31 -2.13
CA GLU A 19 26.43 25.11 -3.44
C GLU A 19 25.63 25.79 -4.56
N GLU A 20 24.30 25.71 -4.50
CA GLU A 20 23.41 26.39 -5.45
C GLU A 20 23.50 27.92 -5.32
N LEU A 21 23.56 28.45 -4.09
CA LEU A 21 23.75 29.89 -3.85
C LEU A 21 25.11 30.41 -4.32
N GLN A 22 26.14 29.56 -4.34
CA GLN A 22 27.46 29.90 -4.86
C GLN A 22 27.49 29.86 -6.39
N THR A 23 26.75 28.93 -7.00
CA THR A 23 26.69 28.77 -8.47
C THR A 23 25.73 29.73 -9.15
N MET A 24 24.84 30.41 -8.41
CA MET A 24 23.95 31.48 -8.92
C MET A 24 24.45 32.90 -8.58
N PRO A 25 25.42 33.48 -9.32
CA PRO A 25 25.87 34.86 -9.12
C PRO A 25 24.80 35.90 -9.48
N SER A 26 23.72 35.52 -10.18
CA SER A 26 22.58 36.36 -10.55
C SER A 26 21.46 36.41 -9.51
N ALA A 27 21.42 35.49 -8.54
CA ALA A 27 20.46 35.56 -7.45
C ALA A 27 20.66 36.88 -6.70
N GLY A 28 19.59 37.67 -6.61
CA GLY A 28 19.62 38.98 -5.96
C GLY A 28 20.19 38.85 -4.55
N GLN A 29 20.96 39.85 -4.11
CA GLN A 29 21.54 39.85 -2.76
C GLN A 29 20.46 39.64 -1.68
N GLU A 30 19.25 40.11 -1.94
CA GLU A 30 18.09 39.93 -1.07
C GLU A 30 17.64 38.46 -0.97
N ASP A 31 17.59 37.73 -2.09
CA ASP A 31 17.16 36.33 -2.11
C ASP A 31 18.18 35.43 -1.41
N ARG A 32 19.48 35.71 -1.59
CA ARG A 32 20.54 35.02 -0.83
C ARG A 32 20.41 35.29 0.66
N GLN A 33 20.07 36.52 1.04
CA GLN A 33 19.89 36.88 2.44
C GLN A 33 18.61 36.28 3.05
N LYS A 34 17.55 36.09 2.27
CA LYS A 34 16.34 35.37 2.66
C LYS A 34 16.63 33.88 2.87
N MET A 35 17.31 33.24 1.91
CA MET A 35 17.67 31.83 1.99
C MET A 35 18.63 31.53 3.15
N MET A 36 19.63 32.39 3.39
CA MET A 36 20.51 32.30 4.55
C MET A 36 19.77 32.52 5.87
N ARG A 37 18.75 33.39 5.90
CA ARG A 37 17.89 33.56 7.09
C ARG A 37 17.07 32.30 7.39
N ILE A 38 16.55 31.63 6.36
CA ILE A 38 15.80 30.38 6.52
C ILE A 38 16.71 29.28 7.08
N LEU A 39 17.92 29.09 6.54
CA LEU A 39 18.89 28.12 7.05
C LEU A 39 19.29 28.38 8.52
N HIS A 40 19.53 29.66 8.86
CA HIS A 40 19.86 30.03 10.24
C HIS A 40 18.71 29.79 11.22
N ARG A 41 17.46 29.85 10.74
CA ARG A 41 16.26 29.59 11.53
C ARG A 41 16.17 28.11 11.93
N PHE A 42 16.37 27.21 10.97
CA PHE A 42 16.45 25.76 11.22
C PHE A 42 17.57 25.39 12.21
N GLU A 43 18.76 25.99 12.06
CA GLU A 43 19.88 25.73 13.00
C GLU A 43 19.58 26.18 14.44
N ASN A 44 18.86 27.29 14.60
CA ASN A 44 18.50 27.80 15.92
C ASN A 44 17.38 26.96 16.57
N GLU A 45 16.42 26.47 15.80
CA GLU A 45 15.35 25.59 16.26
C GLU A 45 15.89 24.25 16.79
N ASP A 46 16.89 23.68 16.10
CA ASP A 46 17.53 22.43 16.50
C ASP A 46 18.35 22.57 17.80
N THR A 47 18.88 23.77 18.08
CA THR A 47 19.53 24.09 19.36
C THR A 47 18.54 24.33 20.50
N ALA A 48 17.35 24.90 20.22
CA ALA A 48 16.31 25.15 21.22
C ALA A 48 15.69 23.84 21.74
N LEU A 49 15.49 22.85 20.86
CA LEU A 49 14.94 21.54 21.24
C LEU A 49 15.93 20.66 22.03
N ASN A 50 17.24 20.93 21.95
CA ASN A 50 18.27 20.23 22.71
C ASN A 50 18.60 20.89 24.07
N HIS A 51 17.96 22.01 24.42
CA HIS A 51 18.09 22.69 25.71
C HIS A 51 16.72 22.82 26.39
N SER A 52 16.06 21.68 26.64
CA SER A 52 14.99 21.66 27.64
C SER A 52 15.61 21.78 29.04
N PRO A 53 15.31 22.84 29.82
CA PRO A 53 15.87 23.00 31.15
C PRO A 53 15.37 21.88 32.06
N GLU A 54 16.29 21.12 32.66
CA GLU A 54 15.99 20.17 33.74
C GLU A 54 15.07 20.84 34.77
N GLN A 55 13.84 20.34 34.88
CA GLN A 55 12.94 20.74 35.95
C GLN A 55 13.50 20.25 37.30
N PRO A 56 13.56 21.11 38.33
CA PRO A 56 14.02 20.71 39.64
C PRO A 56 13.00 19.79 40.33
N ASP A 57 13.48 18.64 40.81
CA ASP A 57 12.75 17.59 41.50
C ASP A 57 11.79 18.12 42.59
N SER A 58 10.49 18.06 42.34
CA SER A 58 9.45 18.16 43.36
C SER A 58 9.25 16.78 44.03
N ASN A 59 10.18 16.37 44.89
CA ASN A 59 9.97 15.22 45.77
C ASN A 59 10.54 15.45 47.18
N THR A 60 9.94 16.39 47.89
CA THR A 60 10.16 16.62 49.33
C THR A 60 8.84 16.73 50.07
N GLU A 61 7.97 15.69 50.03
CA GLU A 61 6.98 15.50 51.10
C GLU A 61 6.33 14.09 51.21
N ALA A 62 7.05 13.01 50.90
CA ALA A 62 6.53 11.64 51.10
C ALA A 62 7.53 10.71 51.82
N ARG A 63 8.25 11.22 52.83
CA ARG A 63 9.22 10.43 53.61
C ARG A 63 8.89 10.37 55.10
N LYS A 64 7.75 9.78 55.45
CA LYS A 64 7.46 9.30 56.82
C LYS A 64 6.56 8.05 56.81
N THR A 65 7.11 6.90 56.40
CA THR A 65 6.74 5.55 56.88
C THR A 65 7.59 4.50 56.16
N ALA A 66 8.89 4.44 56.46
CA ALA A 66 9.74 3.33 56.04
C ALA A 66 9.73 2.26 57.15
N LEU A 67 9.06 1.13 56.87
CA LEU A 67 9.16 -0.11 57.65
C LEU A 67 10.61 -0.61 57.69
N THR A 68 11.00 -1.17 58.83
CA THR A 68 12.37 -1.60 59.08
C THR A 68 12.70 -2.90 58.34
N PRO A 69 13.98 -3.18 58.00
CA PRO A 69 14.41 -4.41 57.32
C PRO A 69 14.00 -5.70 58.05
N LYS A 70 13.75 -5.63 59.36
CA LYS A 70 13.27 -6.76 60.16
C LYS A 70 11.81 -7.12 59.85
N GLU A 71 10.95 -6.14 59.57
CA GLU A 71 9.54 -6.37 59.25
C GLU A 71 9.38 -6.94 57.83
N ARG A 72 10.28 -6.60 56.89
CA ARG A 72 10.30 -7.21 55.55
C ARG A 72 10.68 -8.71 55.58
N GLN A 73 11.54 -9.11 56.52
CA GLN A 73 11.98 -10.52 56.62
C GLN A 73 10.93 -11.42 57.30
N GLU A 74 10.03 -10.84 58.10
CA GLU A 74 8.93 -11.56 58.75
C GLU A 74 7.74 -11.79 57.80
N ILE A 75 7.52 -10.91 56.83
CA ILE A 75 6.46 -11.08 55.80
C ILE A 75 6.84 -12.18 54.79
N LEU A 76 8.12 -12.28 54.43
CA LEU A 76 8.63 -13.29 53.48
C LEU A 76 8.68 -14.71 54.05
N THR A 77 8.88 -14.86 55.36
CA THR A 77 8.85 -16.19 56.01
C THR A 77 7.44 -16.68 56.30
N LYS A 78 6.45 -15.77 56.35
CA LYS A 78 5.04 -16.10 56.53
C LYS A 78 4.37 -16.57 55.24
N THR A 79 4.78 -16.07 54.07
CA THR A 79 4.23 -16.47 52.76
C THR A 79 4.70 -17.85 52.30
N HIS A 80 5.89 -18.30 52.72
CA HIS A 80 6.40 -19.63 52.34
C HIS A 80 5.85 -20.80 53.18
N ARG A 81 5.10 -20.50 54.26
CA ARG A 81 4.51 -21.52 55.16
C ARG A 81 3.05 -21.87 54.83
N GLU A 82 2.41 -21.16 53.91
CA GLU A 82 1.00 -21.38 53.51
C GLU A 82 0.84 -22.16 52.19
N LEU A 83 1.91 -22.54 51.48
CA LEU A 83 1.84 -23.27 50.21
C LEU A 83 2.39 -24.72 50.24
N SER A 84 2.62 -25.30 51.42
CA SER A 84 3.19 -26.64 51.55
C SER A 84 2.48 -27.53 52.57
N GLY A 85 1.17 -27.75 52.40
CA GLY A 85 0.44 -28.67 53.26
C GLY A 85 -0.92 -29.09 52.74
N GLU A 86 -0.98 -30.00 51.77
CA GLU A 86 -2.17 -30.84 51.57
C GLU A 86 -1.80 -32.21 50.97
N SER A 87 -1.73 -33.20 51.86
CA SER A 87 -1.79 -34.63 51.55
C SER A 87 -2.31 -35.39 52.77
N ALA A 88 -3.18 -36.37 52.51
CA ALA A 88 -3.90 -37.29 53.43
C ALA A 88 -5.24 -36.74 53.98
N LEU A 89 -6.41 -37.39 53.91
CA LEU A 89 -6.75 -38.83 53.90
C LEU A 89 -8.25 -39.03 53.61
N ARG A 90 -8.65 -40.06 52.85
CA ARG A 90 -9.87 -40.86 53.14
C ARG A 90 -9.80 -42.27 52.51
N ARG A 91 -9.74 -43.29 53.37
CA ARG A 91 -10.08 -44.72 53.15
C ARG A 91 -11.62 -44.86 53.30
N LEU A 92 -12.34 -45.78 52.64
CA LEU A 92 -12.44 -47.22 52.90
C LEU A 92 -13.31 -47.88 51.80
N HIS A 93 -12.87 -49.00 51.21
CA HIS A 93 -13.56 -50.31 51.27
C HIS A 93 -12.81 -51.37 50.45
N GLU A 94 -12.43 -52.46 51.12
CA GLU A 94 -12.05 -53.77 50.58
C GLU A 94 -13.32 -54.66 50.59
N PRO A 95 -13.40 -55.79 49.83
CA PRO A 95 -12.67 -57.00 50.24
C PRO A 95 -12.19 -57.96 49.12
N GLU A 96 -11.15 -58.72 49.51
CA GLU A 96 -10.90 -60.17 49.32
C GLU A 96 -10.53 -60.79 47.93
N SER A 97 -9.32 -61.33 47.93
CA SER A 97 -8.72 -62.39 47.08
C SER A 97 -9.47 -63.76 47.20
N PRO A 98 -9.25 -64.84 46.39
CA PRO A 98 -7.92 -65.48 46.21
C PRO A 98 -7.61 -66.26 44.90
N LYS A 99 -6.30 -66.45 44.70
CA LYS A 99 -5.54 -67.52 43.99
C LYS A 99 -6.31 -68.68 43.31
N THR A 100 -5.89 -69.05 42.09
CA THR A 100 -5.62 -70.46 41.68
C THR A 100 -4.72 -70.58 40.44
N LYS A 101 -4.04 -71.73 40.35
CA LYS A 101 -3.10 -72.23 39.33
C LYS A 101 -3.84 -73.08 38.28
N SER A 102 -3.36 -73.14 37.03
CA SER A 102 -3.27 -74.33 36.13
C SER A 102 -2.98 -73.85 34.69
N ALA A 103 -1.95 -74.30 33.97
CA ALA A 103 -1.68 -75.60 33.32
C ALA A 103 -2.40 -75.82 31.97
N GLY A 104 -1.62 -76.14 30.93
CA GLY A 104 -2.05 -76.66 29.61
C GLY A 104 -1.53 -75.80 28.45
N ARG A 105 -0.43 -76.11 27.71
CA ARG A 105 -0.13 -77.29 26.86
C ARG A 105 -1.20 -77.39 25.75
N THR A 106 -0.90 -77.05 24.49
CA THR A 106 -0.42 -77.95 23.41
C THR A 106 0.12 -77.11 22.22
N SER A 107 1.28 -77.43 21.61
CA SER A 107 1.46 -78.37 20.46
C SER A 107 0.97 -77.74 19.14
N VAL A 108 1.65 -77.76 17.98
CA VAL A 108 2.89 -78.39 17.50
C VAL A 108 3.18 -77.81 16.10
N ASP A 109 4.46 -77.80 15.74
CA ASP A 109 5.14 -77.87 14.42
C ASP A 109 4.49 -77.35 13.13
N SER A 110 5.27 -76.60 12.36
CA SER A 110 6.16 -77.16 11.31
C SER A 110 6.84 -76.00 10.55
N ARG A 111 8.18 -75.89 10.51
CA ARG A 111 9.05 -76.45 9.45
C ARG A 111 8.41 -76.27 8.06
N GLY A 112 8.86 -75.38 7.18
CA GLY A 112 10.24 -75.16 6.74
C GLY A 112 10.37 -75.68 5.30
N SER A 113 10.84 -74.86 4.36
CA SER A 113 11.57 -75.20 3.12
C SER A 113 11.55 -73.95 2.23
N MET A 114 12.62 -73.18 2.03
CA MET A 114 13.85 -73.48 1.28
C MET A 114 13.60 -73.88 -0.20
N ILE A 115 14.15 -73.02 -1.08
CA ILE A 115 14.82 -73.30 -2.37
C ILE A 115 14.06 -73.01 -3.70
N LYS A 116 14.72 -72.14 -4.49
CA LYS A 116 14.73 -71.93 -5.97
C LYS A 116 13.48 -71.29 -6.62
N GLY A 117 13.61 -70.32 -7.52
CA GLY A 117 14.77 -69.67 -8.12
C GLY A 117 14.38 -68.88 -9.38
N MET A 118 15.30 -68.03 -9.82
CA MET A 118 15.47 -67.53 -11.19
C MET A 118 14.35 -66.65 -11.79
N HIS A 119 14.47 -65.33 -11.62
CA HIS A 119 14.43 -64.42 -12.77
C HIS A 119 15.20 -63.13 -12.48
N GLU A 120 16.43 -63.14 -12.94
CA GLU A 120 17.34 -62.01 -13.12
C GLU A 120 17.18 -61.58 -14.58
N MET A 121 16.99 -60.28 -14.83
CA MET A 121 17.73 -59.50 -15.84
C MET A 121 17.11 -58.11 -16.06
N MET A 122 18.00 -57.11 -16.08
CA MET A 122 17.89 -55.78 -16.71
C MET A 122 17.07 -54.70 -16.00
N GLU A 123 17.76 -53.84 -15.25
CA GLU A 123 18.16 -52.51 -15.75
C GLU A 123 19.12 -51.86 -14.75
N GLU A 124 20.40 -51.83 -15.12
CA GLU A 124 21.42 -50.96 -14.51
C GLU A 124 21.20 -49.55 -15.05
N GLY A 125 21.01 -48.59 -14.15
CA GLY A 125 21.02 -47.16 -14.43
C GLY A 125 21.57 -46.43 -13.21
N ASP A 126 22.63 -45.66 -13.42
CA ASP A 126 23.46 -44.94 -12.46
C ASP A 126 22.69 -44.40 -11.24
N HIS A 127 23.18 -44.78 -10.06
CA HIS A 127 22.79 -44.21 -8.77
C HIS A 127 23.70 -43.01 -8.52
N ASP A 128 23.20 -41.82 -8.87
CA ASP A 128 23.76 -40.57 -8.36
C ASP A 128 23.51 -40.52 -6.85
N GLU A 129 24.60 -40.54 -6.08
CA GLU A 129 24.63 -40.26 -4.65
C GLU A 129 24.21 -38.79 -4.44
N GLU A 130 22.92 -38.54 -4.33
CA GLU A 130 22.40 -37.25 -3.83
C GLU A 130 22.59 -37.19 -2.32
N ASP A 131 23.39 -36.20 -1.91
CA ASP A 131 23.60 -35.74 -0.55
C ASP A 131 22.26 -35.58 0.19
N GLN A 132 21.97 -36.51 1.11
CA GLN A 132 20.98 -36.32 2.16
C GLN A 132 21.52 -35.27 3.14
N GLU A 133 21.29 -33.99 2.81
CA GLU A 133 21.33 -32.93 3.80
C GLU A 133 20.15 -33.16 4.76
N ASP A 134 20.46 -33.61 5.97
CA ASP A 134 19.54 -33.67 7.10
C ASP A 134 19.01 -32.25 7.39
N GLU A 135 17.90 -31.88 6.75
CA GLU A 135 17.07 -30.76 7.17
C GLU A 135 16.47 -31.13 8.53
N ASP A 136 17.13 -30.69 9.60
CA ASP A 136 16.52 -30.52 10.93
C ASP A 136 15.37 -29.50 10.77
N VAL A 137 14.22 -30.03 10.34
CA VAL A 137 12.95 -29.32 10.28
C VAL A 137 12.63 -28.83 11.68
N ASN A 138 12.55 -27.51 11.85
CA ASN A 138 12.13 -26.89 13.10
C ASN A 138 10.68 -27.32 13.42
N GLU A 139 10.52 -28.38 14.22
CA GLU A 139 9.21 -28.88 14.70
C GLU A 139 8.41 -27.84 15.52
N ASP A 140 9.02 -26.70 15.85
CA ASP A 140 8.40 -25.62 16.63
C ASP A 140 7.53 -24.66 15.77
N GLU A 141 7.67 -24.63 14.43
CA GLU A 141 6.82 -23.77 13.57
C GLU A 141 5.43 -24.41 13.27
N ASP A 142 5.23 -25.69 13.60
CA ASP A 142 4.01 -26.43 13.30
C ASP A 142 2.87 -26.23 14.30
N GLU A 143 3.14 -25.79 15.54
CA GLU A 143 2.09 -25.75 16.58
C GLU A 143 1.07 -24.62 16.33
N ASP A 144 1.55 -23.45 15.91
CA ASP A 144 0.70 -22.30 15.55
C ASP A 144 -0.09 -22.56 14.26
N GLU A 145 0.53 -23.19 13.25
CA GLU A 145 -0.17 -23.60 12.02
C GLU A 145 -1.26 -24.63 12.30
N LYS A 146 -0.99 -25.59 13.18
CA LYS A 146 -1.96 -26.61 13.57
C LYS A 146 -3.14 -26.00 14.33
N ALA A 147 -2.88 -25.06 15.24
CA ALA A 147 -3.92 -24.32 15.94
C ALA A 147 -4.79 -23.50 14.97
N TYR A 148 -4.17 -22.85 13.98
CA TYR A 148 -4.89 -22.10 12.95
C TYR A 148 -5.74 -23.01 12.04
N ARG A 149 -5.21 -24.16 11.58
CA ARG A 149 -5.97 -25.12 10.77
C ARG A 149 -7.16 -25.71 11.54
N ASP A 150 -7.02 -25.96 12.85
CA ASP A 150 -8.13 -26.40 13.70
C ASP A 150 -9.22 -25.34 13.82
N PHE A 151 -8.83 -24.07 14.04
CA PHE A 151 -9.76 -22.94 14.08
C PHE A 151 -10.54 -22.79 12.76
N VAL A 152 -9.83 -22.76 11.62
CA VAL A 152 -10.46 -22.65 10.30
C VAL A 152 -11.42 -23.81 10.05
N SER A 153 -11.04 -25.03 10.43
CA SER A 153 -11.90 -26.22 10.27
C SER A 153 -13.19 -26.13 11.10
N ARG A 154 -13.17 -25.50 12.28
CA ARG A 154 -14.36 -25.28 13.13
C ARG A 154 -15.30 -24.19 12.58
N VAL A 155 -14.76 -23.20 11.88
CA VAL A 155 -15.49 -22.01 11.41
C VAL A 155 -15.91 -22.08 9.94
N ALA A 156 -15.25 -22.88 9.10
CA ALA A 156 -15.44 -22.89 7.64
C ALA A 156 -16.87 -23.17 7.15
N ASN A 157 -17.71 -23.83 7.96
CA ASN A 157 -19.10 -24.16 7.61
C ASN A 157 -20.13 -23.40 8.44
N VAL A 158 -19.74 -22.29 9.05
CA VAL A 158 -20.62 -21.45 9.85
C VAL A 158 -21.20 -20.35 8.98
N ASP A 159 -22.52 -20.32 8.88
CA ASP A 159 -23.22 -19.21 8.26
C ASP A 159 -23.35 -18.06 9.27
N LEU A 160 -22.58 -17.00 9.04
CA LEU A 160 -22.47 -15.84 9.94
C LEU A 160 -23.78 -15.06 10.06
N GLU A 161 -24.69 -15.19 9.11
CA GLU A 161 -25.96 -14.45 9.11
C GLU A 161 -27.05 -15.16 9.93
N THR A 162 -26.94 -16.48 10.11
CA THR A 162 -27.95 -17.29 10.80
C THR A 162 -27.54 -17.74 12.19
N GLU A 163 -26.24 -17.82 12.48
CA GLU A 163 -25.73 -18.29 13.76
C GLU A 163 -25.71 -17.19 14.83
N SER A 164 -26.15 -17.54 16.04
CA SER A 164 -26.16 -16.61 17.16
C SER A 164 -24.75 -16.39 17.71
N PHE A 165 -24.54 -15.24 18.38
CA PHE A 165 -23.27 -14.95 19.05
C PHE A 165 -22.84 -16.06 20.03
N GLU A 166 -23.79 -16.65 20.77
CA GLU A 166 -23.48 -17.75 21.69
C GLU A 166 -23.03 -19.02 20.96
N SER A 167 -23.60 -19.30 19.78
CA SER A 167 -23.19 -20.43 18.95
C SER A 167 -21.78 -20.23 18.38
N LEU A 168 -21.47 -19.02 17.90
CA LEU A 168 -20.13 -18.64 17.47
C LEU A 168 -19.13 -18.73 18.62
N TRP A 169 -19.50 -18.25 19.81
CA TRP A 169 -18.64 -18.27 20.99
C TRP A 169 -18.38 -19.70 21.49
N ALA A 170 -19.39 -20.57 21.47
CA ALA A 170 -19.27 -21.97 21.88
C ALA A 170 -18.37 -22.80 20.94
N ARG A 171 -18.20 -22.37 19.69
CA ARG A 171 -17.29 -23.01 18.72
C ARG A 171 -15.83 -22.66 18.95
N LEU A 172 -15.51 -21.61 19.72
CA LEU A 172 -14.15 -21.26 20.12
C LEU A 172 -13.62 -22.20 21.23
N SER A 173 -12.33 -22.53 21.18
CA SER A 173 -11.68 -23.27 22.25
C SER A 173 -11.60 -22.43 23.53
N PRO A 174 -11.53 -23.03 24.73
CA PRO A 174 -11.43 -22.27 25.97
C PRO A 174 -10.23 -21.30 26.01
N ALA A 175 -9.14 -21.64 25.32
CA ALA A 175 -7.95 -20.79 25.20
C ALA A 175 -8.24 -19.56 24.32
N GLU A 176 -8.92 -19.74 23.19
CA GLU A 176 -9.35 -18.65 22.30
C GLU A 176 -10.36 -17.73 23.01
N GLN A 177 -11.36 -18.30 23.70
CA GLN A 177 -12.34 -17.54 24.48
C GLN A 177 -11.67 -16.69 25.56
N LYS A 178 -10.65 -17.25 26.22
CA LYS A 178 -9.85 -16.52 27.22
C LYS A 178 -9.05 -15.39 26.57
N GLY A 179 -8.37 -15.64 25.47
CA GLY A 179 -7.64 -14.61 24.73
C GLY A 179 -8.54 -13.45 24.29
N PHE A 180 -9.75 -13.75 23.83
CA PHE A 180 -10.74 -12.74 23.47
C PHE A 180 -11.23 -11.95 24.69
N ARG A 181 -11.46 -12.60 25.85
CA ARG A 181 -11.81 -11.91 27.11
C ARG A 181 -10.68 -11.04 27.63
N ASP A 182 -9.42 -11.48 27.50
CA ASP A 182 -8.26 -10.69 27.92
C ASP A 182 -8.08 -9.47 27.00
N MET A 183 -8.35 -9.59 25.71
CA MET A 183 -8.30 -8.49 24.74
C MET A 183 -9.43 -7.48 24.94
N ILE A 184 -10.64 -7.94 25.29
CA ILE A 184 -11.77 -7.06 25.63
C ILE A 184 -11.57 -6.42 27.01
N GLY A 185 -11.07 -7.18 27.99
CA GLY A 185 -10.88 -6.73 29.37
C GLY A 185 -9.70 -5.77 29.57
N THR A 186 -8.78 -5.70 28.60
CA THR A 186 -7.66 -4.72 28.60
C THR A 186 -8.01 -3.41 27.91
N SER A 187 -9.15 -3.34 27.21
CA SER A 187 -9.68 -2.10 26.67
C SER A 187 -10.54 -1.41 27.74
N ASP A 188 -10.18 -0.17 28.08
CA ASP A 188 -10.82 0.73 29.05
C ASP A 188 -12.24 1.20 28.61
N LEU A 189 -12.97 0.34 27.89
CA LEU A 189 -14.32 0.53 27.37
C LEU A 189 -15.41 -0.05 28.29
N ALA A 190 -15.03 -0.68 29.40
CA ALA A 190 -15.98 -1.19 30.39
C ALA A 190 -16.59 -0.09 31.30
N ALA A 191 -16.16 1.17 31.16
CA ALA A 191 -16.85 2.32 31.75
C ALA A 191 -18.07 2.71 30.90
N GLN A 192 -19.09 1.83 30.84
CA GLN A 192 -20.39 2.25 30.31
C GLN A 192 -21.04 3.28 31.26
N PRO A 193 -21.53 4.43 30.77
CA PRO A 193 -22.41 5.28 31.55
C PRO A 193 -23.70 4.49 31.82
N ARG A 194 -24.05 4.31 33.10
CA ARG A 194 -25.36 3.78 33.48
C ARG A 194 -26.43 4.73 32.97
N TYR A 195 -27.12 4.36 31.90
CA TYR A 195 -28.36 5.02 31.51
C TYR A 195 -29.43 4.75 32.57
N PRO A 196 -30.14 5.78 33.07
CA PRO A 196 -31.29 5.56 33.92
C PRO A 196 -32.42 4.91 33.11
N GLU A 197 -32.91 3.76 33.57
CA GLU A 197 -34.13 3.13 33.07
C GLU A 197 -35.30 4.12 33.15
N GLY A 198 -35.77 4.62 31.99
CA GLY A 198 -37.00 5.42 31.92
C GLY A 198 -37.08 6.53 30.87
N ALA A 199 -36.05 6.78 30.04
CA ALA A 199 -36.12 7.84 29.03
C ALA A 199 -37.00 7.46 27.82
N THR A 200 -38.00 8.28 27.52
CA THR A 200 -38.92 8.11 26.39
C THR A 200 -38.32 8.68 25.09
N PRO A 201 -38.74 8.22 23.90
CA PRO A 201 -38.09 8.53 22.61
C PRO A 201 -38.27 9.96 22.08
N ALA A 202 -38.78 10.89 22.88
CA ALA A 202 -39.12 12.25 22.45
C ALA A 202 -38.06 13.31 22.83
N ALA A 203 -36.94 12.90 23.43
CA ALA A 203 -35.86 13.80 23.86
C ALA A 203 -34.58 13.70 23.01
N VAL A 204 -34.61 12.96 21.90
CA VAL A 204 -33.41 12.66 21.08
C VAL A 204 -32.89 13.88 20.31
N ASP A 205 -33.73 14.89 20.07
CA ASP A 205 -33.33 16.09 19.32
C ASP A 205 -32.44 17.05 20.15
N GLU A 206 -32.52 17.02 21.49
CA GLU A 206 -31.67 17.86 22.35
C GLU A 206 -30.23 17.31 22.44
N ASP A 207 -30.04 16.01 22.23
CA ASP A 207 -28.75 15.34 22.33
C ASP A 207 -27.88 15.55 21.07
N GLU A 208 -28.48 15.70 19.88
CA GLU A 208 -27.72 16.02 18.66
C GLU A 208 -27.10 17.44 18.71
N GLU A 209 -27.83 18.42 19.27
CA GLU A 209 -27.29 19.77 19.45
C GLU A 209 -26.16 19.78 20.50
N ALA A 210 -26.29 18.97 21.56
CA ALA A 210 -25.24 18.79 22.55
C ALA A 210 -23.98 18.12 21.97
N ILE A 211 -24.15 17.12 21.10
CA ILE A 211 -23.04 16.45 20.41
C ILE A 211 -22.37 17.41 19.41
N LEU A 212 -23.13 18.20 18.65
CA LEU A 212 -22.59 19.22 17.75
C LEU A 212 -21.84 20.33 18.50
N LYS A 213 -22.36 20.79 19.65
CA LYS A 213 -21.66 21.73 20.52
C LYS A 213 -20.38 21.15 21.11
N LEU A 214 -20.39 19.87 21.48
CA LEU A 214 -19.21 19.18 21.99
C LEU A 214 -18.14 19.00 20.90
N MET A 215 -18.54 18.64 19.67
CA MET A 215 -17.64 18.56 18.52
C MET A 215 -17.06 19.93 18.13
N GLN A 216 -17.85 21.00 18.20
CA GLN A 216 -17.34 22.36 17.99
C GLN A 216 -16.38 22.79 19.11
N ALA A 217 -16.71 22.52 20.37
CA ALA A 217 -15.86 22.87 21.50
C ALA A 217 -14.52 22.13 21.46
N THR A 218 -14.53 20.83 21.19
CA THR A 218 -13.31 20.02 21.04
C THR A 218 -12.50 20.40 19.81
N GLY A 219 -13.16 20.77 18.70
CA GLY A 219 -12.48 21.32 17.52
C GLY A 219 -11.76 22.64 17.80
N LEU A 220 -12.37 23.52 18.60
CA LEU A 220 -11.76 24.79 19.02
C LEU A 220 -10.61 24.56 20.01
N GLU A 221 -10.74 23.63 20.96
CA GLU A 221 -9.70 23.31 21.94
C GLU A 221 -8.47 22.65 21.28
N LEU A 222 -8.68 21.80 20.27
CA LEU A 222 -7.60 21.26 19.44
C LEU A 222 -6.94 22.36 18.60
N GLN A 223 -7.72 23.28 18.03
CA GLN A 223 -7.17 24.40 17.26
C GLN A 223 -6.38 25.36 18.16
N GLU A 224 -6.85 25.63 19.38
CA GLU A 224 -6.17 26.46 20.36
C GLU A 224 -4.89 25.78 20.87
N SER A 225 -4.93 24.47 21.15
CA SER A 225 -3.75 23.68 21.54
C SER A 225 -2.71 23.55 20.42
N LEU A 226 -3.11 23.47 19.14
CA LEU A 226 -2.21 23.50 17.99
C LEU A 226 -1.59 24.87 17.74
N MET A 227 -2.20 25.95 18.26
CA MET A 227 -1.74 27.33 18.08
C MET A 227 -0.98 27.88 19.30
N ALA A 228 -1.17 27.31 20.49
CA ALA A 228 -0.67 27.90 21.74
C ALA A 228 0.80 27.62 22.07
N ASP A 229 1.40 26.53 21.57
CA ASP A 229 2.71 26.07 22.05
C ASP A 229 3.85 26.10 21.01
N ASP A 230 3.57 26.51 19.76
CA ASP A 230 4.62 26.62 18.73
C ASP A 230 4.92 28.08 18.38
N PRO A 231 5.96 28.72 18.97
CA PRO A 231 6.36 30.10 18.64
C PRO A 231 6.78 30.26 17.18
N LEU A 232 6.90 29.16 16.42
CA LEU A 232 7.13 29.15 14.97
C LEU A 232 5.92 29.65 14.17
N MET A 233 4.69 29.37 14.63
CA MET A 233 3.44 29.63 13.91
C MET A 233 2.83 31.01 14.24
N ALA A 234 3.28 31.66 15.32
CA ALA A 234 2.80 32.98 15.71
C ALA A 234 3.23 34.10 14.75
N ASP A 235 4.29 33.89 13.97
CA ASP A 235 4.84 34.86 13.02
C ASP A 235 4.38 34.63 11.56
N LEU A 236 3.70 33.51 11.26
CA LEU A 236 3.09 33.28 9.96
C LEU A 236 1.63 33.71 10.06
N ASP A 237 1.29 34.83 9.44
CA ASP A 237 -0.09 35.26 9.43
C ASP A 237 -0.95 34.29 8.56
N ALA A 238 -2.27 34.35 8.74
CA ALA A 238 -3.18 33.48 8.01
C ALA A 238 -3.11 33.71 6.49
N ASP A 239 -2.59 34.86 6.04
CA ASP A 239 -2.42 35.18 4.63
C ASP A 239 -1.11 34.60 4.08
N ASP A 240 -0.04 34.49 4.88
CA ASP A 240 1.18 33.74 4.56
C ASP A 240 0.87 32.25 4.43
N LEU A 241 0.13 31.66 5.39
CA LEU A 241 -0.29 30.26 5.27
C LEU A 241 -1.22 30.04 4.07
N ARG A 242 -2.06 31.03 3.73
CA ARG A 242 -2.88 31.00 2.52
C ARG A 242 -2.03 31.15 1.25
N ALA A 243 -1.02 32.02 1.22
CA ALA A 243 -0.12 32.21 0.07
C ALA A 243 0.77 30.98 -0.17
N LEU A 244 1.28 30.39 0.92
CA LEU A 244 2.00 29.12 0.91
C LEU A 244 1.10 27.97 0.42
N ARG A 245 -0.19 27.97 0.79
CA ARG A 245 -1.18 26.98 0.35
C ARG A 245 -1.63 27.20 -1.10
N GLU A 246 -1.81 28.44 -1.54
CA GLU A 246 -2.64 28.75 -2.70
C GLU A 246 -1.90 28.93 -4.02
N THR A 247 -0.59 29.17 -4.09
CA THR A 247 0.12 29.09 -5.39
C THR A 247 1.64 29.23 -5.31
N GLU A 248 2.20 29.94 -4.33
CA GLU A 248 3.61 30.33 -4.40
C GLU A 248 4.57 29.16 -4.13
N ILE A 249 4.30 28.29 -3.14
CA ILE A 249 5.12 27.08 -2.96
C ILE A 249 4.90 26.08 -4.09
N ALA A 250 3.65 25.90 -4.53
CA ALA A 250 3.33 24.97 -5.62
C ALA A 250 3.99 25.37 -6.94
N ALA A 251 4.28 26.66 -7.14
CA ALA A 251 5.07 27.17 -8.26
C ALA A 251 6.58 26.92 -8.11
N LEU A 252 7.09 26.80 -6.87
CA LEU A 252 8.51 26.56 -6.59
C LEU A 252 8.89 25.07 -6.71
N VAL A 253 7.95 24.16 -6.42
CA VAL A 253 8.19 22.72 -6.59
C VAL A 253 7.73 22.31 -7.99
N PRO A 254 8.65 21.95 -8.91
CA PRO A 254 8.24 21.47 -10.22
C PRO A 254 7.36 20.23 -10.02
N VAL A 255 6.17 20.25 -10.63
CA VAL A 255 5.28 19.10 -10.62
C VAL A 255 5.99 17.98 -11.35
N TRP A 256 6.21 16.86 -10.66
CA TRP A 256 6.80 15.68 -11.28
C TRP A 256 5.96 15.26 -12.48
N ARG A 257 6.64 15.04 -13.60
CA ARG A 257 6.04 14.51 -14.82
C ARG A 257 6.68 13.17 -15.14
N PRO A 258 5.88 12.16 -15.50
CA PRO A 258 6.44 10.91 -15.98
C PRO A 258 7.29 11.11 -17.23
N TRP A 259 8.42 10.41 -17.30
CA TRP A 259 9.34 10.51 -18.43
C TRP A 259 8.68 10.12 -19.77
N TRP A 260 7.69 9.21 -19.73
CA TRP A 260 6.97 8.80 -20.94
C TRP A 260 6.05 9.89 -21.50
N GLU A 261 5.54 10.80 -20.67
CA GLU A 261 4.79 11.96 -21.15
C GLU A 261 5.71 12.97 -21.83
N VAL A 262 6.88 13.22 -21.22
CA VAL A 262 7.89 14.14 -21.76
C VAL A 262 8.39 13.63 -23.11
N GLU A 263 8.73 12.33 -23.19
CA GLU A 263 9.16 11.71 -24.44
C GLU A 263 8.06 11.75 -25.51
N ALA A 264 6.79 11.51 -25.14
CA ALA A 264 5.67 11.57 -26.07
C ALA A 264 5.40 13.00 -26.58
N GLU A 265 5.60 14.02 -25.74
CA GLU A 265 5.52 15.43 -26.10
C GLU A 265 6.66 15.82 -27.06
N GLU A 266 7.89 15.43 -26.76
CA GLU A 266 9.06 15.66 -27.64
C GLU A 266 8.90 14.98 -29.01
N GLN A 267 8.23 13.82 -29.05
CA GLN A 267 7.92 13.10 -30.29
C GLN A 267 6.67 13.62 -31.02
N GLY A 268 5.97 14.63 -30.47
CA GLY A 268 4.72 15.15 -31.03
C GLY A 268 3.55 14.15 -31.05
N GLN A 269 3.64 13.09 -30.23
CA GLN A 269 2.55 12.15 -29.97
C GLN A 269 1.52 12.74 -29.00
N LEU A 270 1.99 13.65 -28.15
CA LEU A 270 1.22 14.38 -27.17
C LEU A 270 1.33 15.86 -27.48
N TYR A 271 0.20 16.53 -27.69
CA TYR A 271 0.17 17.98 -27.80
C TYR A 271 -0.52 18.55 -26.57
N ARG A 272 0.06 19.64 -26.04
CA ARG A 272 -0.67 20.48 -25.11
C ARG A 272 -1.72 21.23 -25.91
N VAL A 273 -2.95 21.17 -25.44
CA VAL A 273 -3.92 22.20 -25.77
C VAL A 273 -3.53 23.38 -24.89
N ASP A 274 -2.45 24.08 -25.27
CA ASP A 274 -2.07 25.32 -24.59
C ASP A 274 -3.31 26.19 -24.58
N GLY A 275 -3.83 26.41 -23.36
CA GLY A 275 -5.19 26.86 -23.12
C GLY A 275 -5.68 27.77 -24.23
N VAL A 276 -6.72 27.33 -24.94
CA VAL A 276 -7.50 28.21 -25.81
C VAL A 276 -7.77 29.44 -24.96
N GLU A 277 -7.06 30.53 -25.22
CA GLU A 277 -7.28 31.80 -24.56
C GLU A 277 -8.77 32.03 -24.68
N ALA A 278 -9.49 31.91 -23.56
CA ALA A 278 -10.94 31.92 -23.57
C ALA A 278 -11.34 33.17 -24.37
N PRO A 279 -11.92 33.02 -25.58
CA PRO A 279 -12.10 34.15 -26.46
C PRO A 279 -12.94 35.16 -25.70
N ALA A 280 -12.47 36.41 -25.69
CA ALA A 280 -13.00 37.50 -24.89
C ALA A 280 -14.53 37.40 -24.78
N LYS A 281 -15.03 37.24 -23.54
CA LYS A 281 -16.46 37.11 -23.17
C LYS A 281 -17.35 37.92 -24.12
N GLY A 282 -17.98 37.27 -25.09
CA GLY A 282 -18.87 37.98 -26.02
C GLY A 282 -19.31 37.26 -27.30
N ALA A 283 -18.63 36.18 -27.72
CA ALA A 283 -19.04 35.43 -28.91
C ALA A 283 -19.97 34.24 -28.55
N ILE A 284 -21.03 34.11 -29.34
CA ILE A 284 -22.15 33.17 -29.28
C ILE A 284 -21.70 31.74 -28.92
N LEU A 285 -22.09 31.27 -27.73
CA LEU A 285 -21.65 30.01 -27.10
C LEU A 285 -22.13 28.74 -27.83
N ASP A 286 -23.31 28.78 -28.45
CA ASP A 286 -23.96 27.56 -28.97
C ASP A 286 -23.30 27.03 -30.26
N ASP A 287 -22.79 27.93 -31.12
CA ASP A 287 -22.16 27.53 -32.38
C ASP A 287 -20.71 27.05 -32.18
N GLN A 288 -20.03 27.54 -31.13
CA GLN A 288 -18.66 27.13 -30.81
C GLN A 288 -18.58 25.78 -30.12
N GLU A 289 -19.50 25.47 -29.19
CA GLU A 289 -19.52 24.14 -28.54
C GLU A 289 -19.80 23.04 -29.56
N LYS A 290 -20.66 23.33 -30.55
CA LYS A 290 -20.95 22.40 -31.65
C LYS A 290 -19.74 22.20 -32.56
N ALA A 291 -19.03 23.26 -32.93
CA ALA A 291 -17.83 23.17 -33.78
C ALA A 291 -16.67 22.45 -33.07
N LEU A 292 -16.52 22.62 -31.76
CA LEU A 292 -15.52 21.90 -30.97
C LEU A 292 -15.88 20.42 -30.81
N LYS A 293 -17.17 20.07 -30.64
CA LYS A 293 -17.63 18.68 -30.64
C LYS A 293 -17.43 17.99 -31.99
N GLU A 294 -17.79 18.65 -33.09
CA GLU A 294 -17.59 18.11 -34.44
C GLU A 294 -16.09 17.94 -34.77
N ALA A 295 -15.23 18.90 -34.38
CA ALA A 295 -13.78 18.79 -34.59
C ALA A 295 -13.12 17.71 -33.71
N ALA A 296 -13.59 17.52 -32.48
CA ALA A 296 -13.11 16.46 -31.59
C ALA A 296 -13.56 15.06 -32.07
N GLU A 297 -14.78 14.92 -32.58
CA GLU A 297 -15.29 13.65 -33.13
C GLU A 297 -14.58 13.25 -34.43
N ASP A 298 -14.25 14.20 -35.31
CA ASP A 298 -13.47 13.95 -36.55
C ASP A 298 -11.98 13.64 -36.27
N GLN A 299 -11.37 14.23 -35.23
CA GLN A 299 -9.96 13.98 -34.87
C GLN A 299 -9.75 12.62 -34.18
N VAL A 300 -10.73 12.13 -33.41
CA VAL A 300 -10.62 10.81 -32.74
C VAL A 300 -10.62 9.65 -33.74
N GLN A 301 -11.09 9.86 -34.98
CA GLN A 301 -11.20 8.79 -35.97
C GLN A 301 -10.01 8.61 -36.93
N SER A 302 -9.03 9.54 -37.00
CA SER A 302 -8.05 9.51 -38.10
C SER A 302 -6.56 9.41 -37.76
N ASP A 303 -6.07 9.82 -36.58
CA ASP A 303 -4.61 9.97 -36.37
C ASP A 303 -4.01 9.28 -35.13
N GLY A 304 -4.81 8.64 -34.28
CA GLY A 304 -4.31 7.95 -33.06
C GLY A 304 -3.54 8.85 -32.09
N ARG A 305 -3.63 10.18 -32.26
CA ARG A 305 -3.03 11.19 -31.36
C ARG A 305 -3.84 11.29 -30.09
N LEU A 306 -3.14 11.36 -28.96
CA LEU A 306 -3.75 11.53 -27.65
C LEU A 306 -3.75 13.00 -27.28
N VAL A 307 -4.93 13.52 -26.93
CA VAL A 307 -5.09 14.86 -26.38
C VAL A 307 -4.95 14.75 -24.88
N LEU A 308 -4.00 15.46 -24.27
CA LEU A 308 -4.03 15.66 -22.82
C LEU A 308 -5.15 16.64 -22.51
N ASP A 309 -6.17 16.17 -21.79
CA ASP A 309 -7.11 17.08 -21.15
C ASP A 309 -6.41 17.74 -19.96
N GLU A 310 -6.17 19.06 -20.06
CA GLU A 310 -5.60 19.86 -18.97
C GLU A 310 -6.41 19.77 -17.68
N LYS A 311 -7.70 19.40 -17.74
CA LYS A 311 -8.54 19.17 -16.55
C LYS A 311 -8.31 17.79 -15.93
N ALA A 312 -7.92 16.79 -16.73
CA ALA A 312 -7.57 15.46 -16.24
C ALA A 312 -6.15 15.41 -15.64
N LEU A 313 -5.27 16.31 -16.09
CA LEU A 313 -4.10 16.69 -15.31
C LEU A 313 -4.62 17.40 -14.05
N LEU A 314 -4.65 16.70 -12.92
CA LEU A 314 -5.17 17.18 -11.64
C LEU A 314 -4.54 18.49 -11.11
N ARG A 315 -3.69 19.21 -11.85
CA ARG A 315 -3.09 20.48 -11.44
C ARG A 315 -2.85 21.44 -12.62
N PRO A 316 -3.37 22.67 -12.57
CA PRO A 316 -3.04 23.70 -13.56
C PRO A 316 -1.56 24.08 -13.42
N TYR A 317 -0.82 24.02 -14.53
CA TYR A 317 0.52 24.61 -14.61
C TYR A 317 0.44 25.91 -15.39
N ALA A 318 0.86 27.01 -14.78
CA ALA A 318 1.02 28.30 -15.44
C ALA A 318 2.49 28.72 -15.40
N ARG A 319 3.31 28.19 -16.33
CA ARG A 319 4.39 28.90 -17.05
C ARG A 319 5.26 27.95 -17.88
N PRO A 320 5.85 28.44 -18.99
CA PRO A 320 7.02 27.85 -19.59
C PRO A 320 8.26 28.37 -18.84
N LEU A 321 8.84 27.57 -17.96
CA LEU A 321 10.19 27.84 -17.42
C LEU A 321 11.20 26.88 -18.05
N VAL A 322 11.25 26.89 -19.39
CA VAL A 322 12.47 26.55 -20.13
C VAL A 322 12.99 27.89 -20.66
N GLN A 323 13.57 28.68 -19.75
CA GLN A 323 14.57 29.63 -20.20
C GLN A 323 15.81 28.78 -20.50
N GLU A 324 16.01 28.51 -21.78
CA GLU A 324 17.18 27.81 -22.29
C GLU A 324 18.45 28.29 -21.58
N LEU A 325 19.06 27.41 -20.79
CA LEU A 325 20.49 27.51 -20.46
C LEU A 325 21.30 27.08 -21.69
N THR A 326 21.02 27.69 -22.85
CA THR A 326 21.85 27.59 -24.05
C THR A 326 22.87 28.73 -24.01
N GLN A 327 24.00 28.48 -23.35
CA GLN A 327 25.33 28.93 -23.79
C GLN A 327 26.37 28.60 -22.72
N GLY A 328 27.24 27.62 -23.00
CA GLY A 328 28.55 27.63 -22.37
C GLY A 328 29.29 26.32 -22.11
N THR A 329 28.95 25.17 -22.70
CA THR A 329 29.91 24.03 -22.68
C THR A 329 29.64 23.05 -23.83
N GLU A 330 30.19 23.36 -25.00
CA GLU A 330 30.49 22.34 -26.00
C GLU A 330 31.57 21.41 -25.42
N GLY A 331 31.20 20.17 -25.11
CA GLY A 331 32.18 19.15 -24.75
C GLY A 331 31.76 18.30 -23.56
N THR A 332 30.91 17.31 -23.85
CA THR A 332 30.83 15.95 -23.27
C THR A 332 29.35 15.60 -23.09
N SER A 333 28.68 15.13 -24.15
CA SER A 333 27.38 14.49 -24.01
C SER A 333 27.57 13.21 -23.19
N SER A 334 27.26 13.27 -21.91
CA SER A 334 27.04 12.09 -21.09
C SER A 334 25.71 11.47 -21.52
N SER A 335 25.72 10.75 -22.65
CA SER A 335 24.71 9.73 -22.87
C SER A 335 24.72 8.81 -21.65
N PRO A 336 23.55 8.44 -21.11
CA PRO A 336 23.49 7.51 -19.99
C PRO A 336 24.27 6.26 -20.37
N VAL A 337 25.32 5.98 -19.60
CA VAL A 337 26.22 4.84 -19.77
C VAL A 337 25.35 3.61 -19.92
N SER A 338 25.33 3.03 -21.11
CA SER A 338 24.55 1.83 -21.40
C SER A 338 25.03 0.75 -20.44
N PRO A 339 24.20 0.32 -19.46
CA PRO A 339 24.62 -0.68 -18.51
C PRO A 339 24.97 -1.95 -19.29
N SER A 340 26.15 -2.50 -18.98
CA SER A 340 26.72 -3.72 -19.55
C SER A 340 25.62 -4.77 -19.72
N SER A 341 25.15 -4.94 -20.96
CA SER A 341 24.00 -5.77 -21.27
C SER A 341 24.36 -7.23 -21.07
N VAL A 342 24.08 -7.78 -19.90
CA VAL A 342 24.01 -9.23 -19.75
C VAL A 342 22.94 -9.68 -20.73
N SER A 343 23.34 -10.41 -21.78
CA SER A 343 22.43 -10.79 -22.85
C SER A 343 21.42 -11.79 -22.31
N VAL A 344 20.20 -11.32 -22.02
CA VAL A 344 19.07 -12.19 -21.70
C VAL A 344 18.81 -13.10 -22.90
N PRO A 345 18.76 -14.43 -22.74
CA PRO A 345 18.46 -15.36 -23.84
C PRO A 345 17.13 -14.99 -24.51
N ILE A 346 17.09 -15.02 -25.85
CA ILE A 346 15.86 -14.72 -26.60
C ILE A 346 14.95 -15.94 -26.58
N MET A 347 13.66 -15.72 -26.32
CA MET A 347 12.66 -16.78 -26.28
C MET A 347 12.42 -17.36 -27.68
N THR A 348 12.57 -18.67 -27.83
CA THR A 348 12.46 -19.37 -29.14
C THR A 348 11.07 -19.95 -29.38
N SER A 349 10.36 -20.37 -28.33
CA SER A 349 9.01 -20.91 -28.42
C SER A 349 7.94 -19.82 -28.47
N PRO A 350 6.79 -20.07 -29.13
CA PRO A 350 5.66 -19.14 -29.08
C PRO A 350 5.19 -18.96 -27.62
N PRO A 351 5.05 -17.72 -27.13
CA PRO A 351 4.53 -17.46 -25.80
C PRO A 351 3.05 -17.80 -25.70
N HIS A 352 2.61 -18.07 -24.47
CA HIS A 352 1.18 -18.12 -24.17
C HIS A 352 0.54 -16.73 -24.38
N PRO A 353 -0.67 -16.62 -24.96
CA PRO A 353 -1.32 -15.34 -25.22
C PRO A 353 -1.47 -14.45 -23.98
N SER A 354 -1.78 -15.04 -22.80
CA SER A 354 -1.92 -14.27 -21.55
C SER A 354 -0.64 -13.56 -21.09
N LEU A 355 0.52 -13.92 -21.65
CA LEU A 355 1.79 -13.30 -21.28
C LEU A 355 1.80 -11.78 -21.57
N VAL A 356 1.14 -11.35 -22.66
CA VAL A 356 1.04 -9.92 -22.98
C VAL A 356 0.24 -9.18 -21.90
N TYR A 357 -0.86 -9.76 -21.43
CA TYR A 357 -1.68 -9.14 -20.38
C TYR A 357 -0.97 -9.13 -19.03
N HIS A 358 -0.10 -10.11 -18.74
CA HIS A 358 0.75 -10.07 -17.55
C HIS A 358 1.73 -8.88 -17.60
N LEU A 359 2.34 -8.65 -18.77
CA LEU A 359 3.22 -7.51 -18.99
C LEU A 359 2.43 -6.19 -18.86
N VAL A 360 1.22 -6.12 -19.42
CA VAL A 360 0.33 -4.95 -19.30
C VAL A 360 -0.02 -4.65 -17.85
N SER A 361 -0.35 -5.66 -17.04
CA SER A 361 -0.60 -5.49 -15.61
C SER A 361 0.61 -4.94 -14.88
N LEU A 362 1.82 -5.39 -15.23
CA LEU A 362 3.07 -4.86 -14.66
C LEU A 362 3.31 -3.41 -15.08
N VAL A 363 3.13 -3.06 -16.35
CA VAL A 363 3.29 -1.69 -16.85
C VAL A 363 2.26 -0.76 -16.21
N PHE A 364 1.02 -1.21 -16.04
CA PHE A 364 -0.03 -0.47 -15.32
C PHE A 364 0.38 -0.25 -13.85
N ALA A 365 0.79 -1.31 -13.15
CA ALA A 365 1.23 -1.22 -11.77
C ALA A 365 2.42 -0.27 -11.60
N TYR A 366 3.37 -0.27 -12.55
CA TYR A 366 4.49 0.65 -12.59
C TYR A 366 4.04 2.10 -12.78
N ALA A 367 3.13 2.39 -13.72
CA ALA A 367 2.61 3.74 -13.93
C ALA A 367 1.90 4.26 -12.67
N ALA A 368 1.05 3.42 -12.07
CA ALA A 368 0.34 3.73 -10.83
C ALA A 368 1.30 3.99 -9.67
N THR A 369 2.29 3.11 -9.48
CA THR A 369 3.28 3.25 -8.41
C THR A 369 4.15 4.49 -8.60
N SER A 370 4.55 4.77 -9.84
CA SER A 370 5.32 5.98 -10.17
C SER A 370 4.51 7.25 -9.87
N ARG A 371 3.22 7.30 -10.18
CA ARG A 371 2.37 8.44 -9.78
C ARG A 371 2.18 8.54 -8.27
N ALA A 372 2.00 7.41 -7.58
CA ALA A 372 1.84 7.39 -6.13
C ALA A 372 3.10 7.90 -5.40
N LEU A 373 4.28 7.62 -5.95
CA LEU A 373 5.59 7.96 -5.38
C LEU A 373 6.27 9.16 -6.06
N ASN A 374 5.55 9.91 -6.91
CA ASN A 374 6.10 11.03 -7.69
C ASN A 374 7.41 10.69 -8.42
N GLY A 375 7.49 9.47 -8.95
CA GLY A 375 8.63 8.96 -9.72
C GLY A 375 9.83 8.49 -8.92
N ASP A 376 9.88 8.67 -7.60
CA ASP A 376 10.98 8.17 -6.79
C ASP A 376 10.76 6.71 -6.36
N LEU A 377 11.05 5.81 -7.29
CA LEU A 377 10.95 4.37 -7.09
C LEU A 377 12.10 3.81 -6.24
N THR A 378 13.14 4.61 -5.96
CA THR A 378 14.38 4.13 -5.35
C THR A 378 14.59 4.57 -3.91
N GLU A 379 13.88 5.59 -3.45
CA GLU A 379 13.94 6.08 -2.07
C GLU A 379 13.57 4.99 -1.07
N ILE A 380 12.43 4.32 -1.30
CA ILE A 380 11.93 3.24 -0.44
C ILE A 380 11.60 2.03 -1.33
N PRO A 381 12.63 1.24 -1.72
CA PRO A 381 12.46 0.23 -2.75
C PRO A 381 11.58 -0.94 -2.28
N GLU A 382 11.57 -1.26 -0.98
CA GLU A 382 10.67 -2.28 -0.42
C GLU A 382 9.19 -1.85 -0.51
N GLU A 383 8.88 -0.58 -0.24
CA GLU A 383 7.52 -0.06 -0.36
C GLU A 383 7.10 0.00 -1.82
N THR A 384 7.99 0.44 -2.70
CA THR A 384 7.80 0.44 -4.16
C THR A 384 7.46 -0.97 -4.67
N LEU A 385 8.24 -1.99 -4.29
CA LEU A 385 7.95 -3.37 -4.67
C LEU A 385 6.61 -3.85 -4.12
N ALA A 386 6.24 -3.45 -2.90
CA ALA A 386 4.96 -3.79 -2.31
C ALA A 386 3.78 -3.17 -3.08
N HIS A 387 3.90 -1.92 -3.52
CA HIS A 387 2.92 -1.26 -4.39
C HIS A 387 2.75 -1.98 -5.72
N LEU A 388 3.86 -2.37 -6.36
CA LEU A 388 3.85 -3.12 -7.62
C LEU A 388 3.16 -4.48 -7.47
N LEU A 389 3.45 -5.22 -6.41
CA LEU A 389 2.89 -6.54 -6.16
C LEU A 389 1.38 -6.51 -5.86
N ASP A 390 0.92 -5.46 -5.18
CA ASP A 390 -0.50 -5.29 -4.88
C ASP A 390 -1.35 -5.07 -6.14
N LEU A 391 -0.83 -4.37 -7.16
CA LEU A 391 -1.54 -4.14 -8.42
C LEU A 391 -1.24 -5.18 -9.49
N CYS A 392 -0.10 -5.86 -9.41
CA CYS A 392 0.30 -6.90 -10.35
C CYS A 392 0.46 -8.24 -9.59
N PRO A 393 -0.65 -8.93 -9.26
CA PRO A 393 -0.62 -10.18 -8.50
C PRO A 393 0.18 -11.28 -9.22
N PHE A 394 0.29 -11.20 -10.55
CA PHE A 394 1.09 -12.13 -11.33
C PHE A 394 2.58 -12.02 -11.04
N LEU A 395 3.09 -10.89 -10.54
CA LEU A 395 4.52 -10.75 -10.26
C LEU A 395 4.94 -11.59 -9.05
N ALA A 396 4.01 -11.86 -8.12
CA ALA A 396 4.25 -12.74 -6.98
C ALA A 396 4.45 -14.21 -7.41
N PRO A 397 5.37 -14.96 -6.77
CA PRO A 397 5.49 -16.40 -6.98
C PRO A 397 4.18 -17.13 -6.65
N LEU A 398 3.78 -18.08 -7.50
CA LEU A 398 2.55 -18.88 -7.34
C LEU A 398 2.43 -19.62 -6.00
N SER A 399 3.53 -19.79 -5.26
CA SER A 399 3.57 -20.50 -3.98
C SER A 399 2.68 -19.90 -2.89
N ASN A 400 2.23 -18.65 -3.05
CA ASN A 400 1.42 -17.96 -2.04
C ASN A 400 -0.08 -17.97 -2.34
N SER A 401 -0.51 -18.52 -3.48
CA SER A 401 -1.95 -18.71 -3.76
C SER A 401 -2.43 -19.95 -3.00
N THR A 402 -2.80 -19.77 -1.73
CA THR A 402 -3.27 -20.84 -0.85
C THR A 402 -4.57 -21.50 -1.32
N ASN A 403 -5.22 -20.99 -2.37
CA ASN A 403 -6.55 -21.41 -2.79
C ASN A 403 -6.59 -22.21 -4.09
N GLY A 404 -5.44 -22.67 -4.61
CA GLY A 404 -5.37 -23.68 -5.68
C GLY A 404 -6.08 -23.34 -6.99
N THR A 405 -6.58 -22.11 -7.14
CA THR A 405 -7.26 -21.67 -8.35
C THR A 405 -6.15 -21.36 -9.35
N PRO A 406 -6.11 -22.05 -10.50
CA PRO A 406 -5.12 -21.74 -11.52
C PRO A 406 -5.24 -20.25 -11.89
N PRO A 407 -4.12 -19.57 -12.16
CA PRO A 407 -4.17 -18.18 -12.60
C PRO A 407 -5.12 -18.12 -13.80
N ALA A 408 -6.20 -17.34 -13.65
CA ALA A 408 -7.23 -17.22 -14.67
C ALA A 408 -6.56 -16.90 -16.00
N GLU A 409 -6.87 -17.67 -17.05
CA GLU A 409 -6.40 -17.36 -18.40
C GLU A 409 -6.94 -15.97 -18.76
N MET A 410 -6.05 -14.98 -18.92
CA MET A 410 -6.42 -13.67 -19.43
C MET A 410 -6.41 -13.73 -20.96
N GLY A 411 -7.59 -13.60 -21.54
CA GLY A 411 -7.79 -13.53 -22.99
C GLY A 411 -7.88 -12.10 -23.54
N ASP A 412 -8.25 -11.13 -22.70
CA ASP A 412 -8.49 -9.74 -23.09
C ASP A 412 -8.01 -8.74 -22.01
N PHE A 413 -7.86 -7.47 -22.42
CA PHE A 413 -7.50 -6.39 -21.49
C PHE A 413 -8.57 -6.15 -20.41
N THR A 414 -9.85 -6.31 -20.72
CA THR A 414 -10.95 -6.10 -19.77
C THR A 414 -10.81 -7.01 -18.55
N THR A 415 -10.49 -8.28 -18.77
CA THR A 415 -10.25 -9.25 -17.71
C THR A 415 -9.00 -8.89 -16.91
N ALA A 416 -7.93 -8.47 -17.60
CA ALA A 416 -6.71 -8.01 -16.92
C ALA A 416 -6.98 -6.80 -16.03
N LEU A 417 -7.74 -5.81 -16.51
CA LEU A 417 -8.13 -4.63 -15.74
C LEU A 417 -9.01 -4.98 -14.55
N ALA A 418 -9.98 -5.89 -14.71
CA ALA A 418 -10.82 -6.35 -13.60
C ALA A 418 -9.98 -7.02 -12.49
N ILE A 419 -8.97 -7.82 -12.87
CA ILE A 419 -8.05 -8.44 -11.90
C ILE A 419 -7.23 -7.38 -11.17
N ILE A 420 -6.71 -6.36 -11.89
CA ILE A 420 -5.95 -5.26 -11.30
C ILE A 420 -6.83 -4.48 -10.31
N GLN A 421 -8.07 -4.16 -10.69
CA GLN A 421 -9.02 -3.47 -9.81
C GLN A 421 -9.36 -4.28 -8.57
N GLN A 422 -9.59 -5.59 -8.73
CA GLN A 422 -9.82 -6.48 -7.60
C GLN A 422 -8.60 -6.56 -6.66
N ALA A 423 -7.39 -6.63 -7.23
CA ALA A 423 -6.15 -6.66 -6.46
C ALA A 423 -5.93 -5.33 -5.70
N SER A 424 -6.25 -4.19 -6.33
CA SER A 424 -6.27 -2.89 -5.67
C SER A 424 -7.24 -2.85 -4.49
N LEU A 425 -8.46 -3.36 -4.65
CA LEU A 425 -9.46 -3.40 -3.57
C LEU A 425 -9.05 -4.33 -2.42
N ALA A 426 -8.30 -5.38 -2.72
CA ALA A 426 -7.75 -6.30 -1.72
C ALA A 426 -6.53 -5.74 -0.97
N SER A 427 -5.90 -4.67 -1.48
CA SER A 427 -4.78 -4.01 -0.80
C SER A 427 -5.29 -3.32 0.47
N LYS A 428 -4.85 -3.81 1.62
CA LYS A 428 -5.34 -3.36 2.93
C LYS A 428 -4.93 -1.93 3.27
N ASP A 429 -3.70 -1.54 2.91
CA ASP A 429 -3.05 -0.33 3.44
C ASP A 429 -2.51 0.62 2.37
N ARG A 430 -2.11 0.10 1.20
CA ARG A 430 -1.39 0.88 0.17
C ARG A 430 -2.33 1.48 -0.86
N TRP A 431 -3.25 0.67 -1.37
CA TRP A 431 -4.25 1.10 -2.34
C TRP A 431 -5.62 1.13 -1.65
N LYS A 432 -5.81 2.09 -0.73
CA LYS A 432 -7.13 2.32 -0.11
C LYS A 432 -8.12 2.52 -1.25
N GLY A 433 -9.16 1.68 -1.35
CA GLY A 433 -10.00 1.43 -2.55
C GLY A 433 -10.51 2.62 -3.38
N ASP A 434 -10.32 3.86 -2.92
CA ASP A 434 -10.43 5.10 -3.68
C ASP A 434 -9.26 5.37 -4.66
N THR A 435 -8.17 4.60 -4.59
CA THR A 435 -6.96 4.86 -5.39
C THR A 435 -7.10 4.48 -6.87
N LEU A 436 -8.13 3.73 -7.25
CA LEU A 436 -8.53 3.56 -8.66
C LEU A 436 -9.89 4.22 -8.92
N ARG A 437 -10.12 5.38 -8.30
CA ARG A 437 -11.18 6.30 -8.70
C ARG A 437 -11.15 6.53 -10.21
N LEU A 438 -12.34 6.74 -10.80
CA LEU A 438 -12.51 6.86 -12.25
C LEU A 438 -11.58 7.93 -12.86
N GLU A 439 -11.32 9.04 -12.16
CA GLU A 439 -10.40 10.08 -12.64
C GLU A 439 -8.96 9.56 -12.75
N LEU A 440 -8.45 8.91 -11.69
CA LEU A 440 -7.10 8.37 -11.66
C LEU A 440 -6.98 7.17 -12.61
N LEU A 441 -8.00 6.31 -12.69
CA LEU A 441 -8.02 5.21 -13.65
C LEU A 441 -7.97 5.71 -15.09
N SER A 442 -8.74 6.74 -15.44
CA SER A 442 -8.68 7.40 -16.76
C SER A 442 -7.25 7.84 -17.11
N LEU A 443 -6.57 8.50 -16.15
CA LEU A 443 -5.20 8.96 -16.32
C LEU A 443 -4.21 7.79 -16.46
N LEU A 444 -4.34 6.75 -15.63
CA LEU A 444 -3.48 5.57 -15.69
C LEU A 444 -3.65 4.75 -16.97
N LEU A 445 -4.85 4.70 -17.53
CA LEU A 445 -5.09 4.09 -18.84
C LEU A 445 -4.44 4.88 -19.98
N GLN A 446 -4.38 6.21 -19.85
CA GLN A 446 -3.62 7.05 -20.77
C GLN A 446 -2.11 6.80 -20.66
N ASP A 447 -1.57 6.74 -19.44
CA ASP A 447 -0.15 6.39 -19.21
C ASP A 447 0.19 5.03 -19.79
N LEU A 448 -0.67 4.04 -19.54
CA LEU A 448 -0.50 2.70 -20.07
C LEU A 448 -0.48 2.73 -21.60
N ALA A 449 -1.36 3.47 -22.26
CA ALA A 449 -1.36 3.61 -23.71
C ALA A 449 -0.09 4.28 -24.26
N LEU A 450 0.51 5.23 -23.52
CA LEU A 450 1.78 5.87 -23.87
C LEU A 450 2.97 4.92 -23.68
N LEU A 451 3.00 4.16 -22.59
CA LEU A 451 4.04 3.18 -22.31
C LEU A 451 3.98 1.99 -23.28
N LEU A 452 2.79 1.56 -23.69
CA LEU A 452 2.60 0.53 -24.70
C LEU A 452 2.82 1.03 -26.14
N ALA A 453 3.06 2.33 -26.37
CA ALA A 453 3.28 2.85 -27.72
C ALA A 453 4.59 2.35 -28.36
N SER A 454 5.51 1.82 -27.56
CA SER A 454 6.82 1.37 -28.04
C SER A 454 7.34 0.20 -27.17
N PRO A 455 7.87 -0.88 -27.77
CA PRO A 455 8.56 -1.95 -27.04
C PRO A 455 9.71 -1.44 -26.17
N GLN A 456 10.39 -0.38 -26.60
CA GLN A 456 11.50 0.23 -25.87
C GLN A 456 11.03 0.85 -24.55
N ARG A 457 9.84 1.46 -24.52
CA ARG A 457 9.24 2.00 -23.29
C ARG A 457 8.90 0.89 -22.30
N CYS A 458 8.30 -0.22 -22.77
CA CYS A 458 8.08 -1.40 -21.94
C CYS A 458 9.40 -1.96 -21.37
N ALA A 459 10.47 -2.00 -22.18
CA ALA A 459 11.78 -2.43 -21.71
C ALA A 459 12.37 -1.49 -20.64
N ALA A 460 12.18 -0.18 -20.77
CA ALA A 460 12.60 0.80 -19.77
C ALA A 460 11.88 0.58 -18.44
N VAL A 461 10.56 0.32 -18.46
CA VAL A 461 9.77 -0.04 -17.28
C VAL A 461 10.34 -1.28 -16.57
N LEU A 462 10.68 -2.34 -17.31
CA LEU A 462 11.28 -3.55 -16.73
C LEU A 462 12.65 -3.24 -16.12
N GLN A 463 13.46 -2.40 -16.77
CA GLN A 463 14.78 -2.03 -16.29
C GLN A 463 14.71 -1.22 -14.99
N GLU A 464 13.82 -0.23 -14.89
CA GLU A 464 13.63 0.52 -13.65
C GLU A 464 13.10 -0.36 -12.52
N THR A 465 12.14 -1.23 -12.82
CA THR A 465 11.64 -2.21 -11.85
C THR A 465 12.76 -3.14 -11.36
N ARG A 466 13.68 -3.56 -12.25
CA ARG A 466 14.85 -4.35 -11.87
C ARG A 466 15.81 -3.58 -10.96
N GLN A 467 16.01 -2.28 -11.21
CA GLN A 467 16.85 -1.44 -10.34
C GLN A 467 16.29 -1.40 -8.91
N VAL A 468 14.96 -1.33 -8.74
CA VAL A 468 14.31 -1.43 -7.42
C VAL A 468 14.68 -2.75 -6.73
N LEU A 469 14.59 -3.88 -7.44
CA LEU A 469 14.96 -5.19 -6.90
C LEU A 469 16.45 -5.29 -6.54
N ASP A 470 17.34 -4.72 -7.37
CA ASP A 470 18.78 -4.71 -7.12
C ASP A 470 19.12 -3.90 -5.87
N ARG A 471 18.41 -2.79 -5.63
CA ARG A 471 18.53 -2.00 -4.39
C ARG A 471 18.12 -2.83 -3.17
N ILE A 472 16.99 -3.52 -3.21
CA ILE A 472 16.55 -4.42 -2.12
C ILE A 472 17.57 -5.54 -1.89
N SER A 473 18.06 -6.17 -2.96
CA SER A 473 19.07 -7.23 -2.86
C SER A 473 20.36 -6.73 -2.20
N THR A 474 20.77 -5.50 -2.54
CA THR A 474 21.95 -4.85 -1.98
C THR A 474 21.76 -4.53 -0.49
N THR A 475 20.60 -3.95 -0.09
CA THR A 475 20.30 -3.65 1.32
C THR A 475 20.29 -4.92 2.18
N MET A 476 19.71 -6.01 1.67
CA MET A 476 19.71 -7.32 2.34
C MET A 476 21.13 -7.91 2.49
N SER A 477 21.97 -7.74 1.47
CA SER A 477 23.35 -8.23 1.48
C SER A 477 24.24 -7.44 2.44
N MET A 478 24.11 -6.11 2.47
CA MET A 478 24.80 -5.24 3.42
C MET A 478 24.41 -5.53 4.87
N ALA A 479 23.13 -5.79 5.14
CA ALA A 479 22.67 -6.21 6.46
C ALA A 479 23.31 -7.53 6.91
N THR A 480 23.46 -8.49 5.98
CA THR A 480 24.11 -9.78 6.24
C THR A 480 25.62 -9.61 6.52
N ALA A 481 26.31 -8.79 5.72
CA ALA A 481 27.73 -8.50 5.91
C ALA A 481 28.00 -7.77 7.23
N THR A 482 27.16 -6.81 7.60
CA THR A 482 27.27 -6.06 8.86
C THR A 482 27.09 -6.98 10.07
N ALA A 483 26.11 -7.90 10.02
CA ALA A 483 25.92 -8.90 11.07
C ALA A 483 27.12 -9.86 11.21
N THR A 484 27.73 -10.24 10.07
CA THR A 484 28.93 -11.10 10.05
C THR A 484 30.17 -10.38 10.60
N ALA A 485 30.37 -9.11 10.22
CA ALA A 485 31.50 -8.29 10.66
C ALA A 485 31.44 -7.98 12.17
N ALA A 486 30.25 -7.88 12.76
CA ALA A 486 30.07 -7.66 14.19
C ALA A 486 30.48 -8.87 15.07
N GLY A 487 30.99 -9.97 14.51
CA GLY A 487 31.47 -11.13 15.27
C GLY A 487 30.37 -11.89 16.02
N ALA A 488 29.09 -11.60 15.73
CA ALA A 488 27.93 -12.12 16.44
C ALA A 488 27.58 -13.58 16.09
N LYS A 489 28.57 -14.41 15.72
CA LYS A 489 28.34 -15.82 15.35
C LYS A 489 27.84 -16.69 16.52
N ASN A 490 28.04 -16.24 17.77
CA ASN A 490 27.66 -17.01 18.97
C ASN A 490 26.69 -16.29 19.90
N GLN A 491 26.15 -15.11 19.51
CA GLN A 491 25.12 -14.47 20.33
C GLN A 491 23.74 -14.94 19.86
N PRO A 492 22.89 -15.52 20.75
CA PRO A 492 21.52 -15.86 20.39
C PRO A 492 20.86 -14.61 19.82
N THR A 493 20.43 -14.69 18.57
CA THR A 493 19.78 -13.57 17.89
C THR A 493 18.63 -13.08 18.78
N PRO A 494 18.54 -11.77 19.09
CA PRO A 494 17.45 -11.26 19.91
C PRO A 494 16.13 -11.67 19.27
N LYS A 495 15.36 -12.53 19.96
CA LYS A 495 14.01 -12.94 19.55
C LYS A 495 13.21 -11.66 19.30
N GLY A 496 12.87 -11.38 18.04
CA GLY A 496 12.10 -10.19 17.66
C GLY A 496 12.70 -9.26 16.61
N LYS A 497 13.86 -9.56 16.00
CA LYS A 497 14.25 -8.85 14.76
C LYS A 497 13.25 -9.19 13.67
N LYS A 498 12.36 -8.24 13.36
CA LYS A 498 11.41 -8.33 12.24
C LYS A 498 12.22 -8.63 10.97
N LYS A 499 12.05 -9.85 10.42
CA LYS A 499 12.53 -10.17 9.07
C LYS A 499 11.93 -9.11 8.15
N GLY A 500 12.72 -8.59 7.21
CA GLY A 500 12.20 -7.64 6.21
C GLY A 500 11.01 -8.24 5.46
N PRO A 501 10.17 -7.41 4.82
CA PRO A 501 8.93 -7.87 4.18
C PRO A 501 9.17 -8.91 3.06
N PHE A 502 10.38 -8.98 2.50
CA PHE A 502 10.74 -9.88 1.41
C PHE A 502 11.94 -10.76 1.74
N SER A 503 11.92 -12.00 1.25
CA SER A 503 13.06 -12.93 1.32
C SER A 503 13.98 -12.77 0.09
N LYS A 504 15.25 -13.15 0.21
CA LYS A 504 16.21 -13.11 -0.91
C LYS A 504 15.73 -13.98 -2.09
N THR A 505 15.21 -15.17 -1.77
CA THR A 505 14.63 -16.10 -2.74
C THR A 505 13.44 -15.49 -3.47
N PHE A 506 12.59 -14.74 -2.76
CA PHE A 506 11.47 -14.02 -3.38
C PHE A 506 11.97 -12.97 -4.39
N VAL A 507 12.87 -12.07 -3.96
CA VAL A 507 13.43 -11.02 -4.83
C VAL A 507 14.10 -11.62 -6.06
N PHE A 508 14.86 -12.71 -5.89
CA PHE A 508 15.49 -13.43 -7.00
C PHE A 508 14.47 -14.01 -8.00
N ARG A 509 13.39 -14.64 -7.51
CA ARG A 509 12.32 -15.18 -8.37
C ARG A 509 11.62 -14.08 -9.16
N VAL A 510 11.33 -12.95 -8.53
CA VAL A 510 10.74 -11.78 -9.20
C VAL A 510 11.70 -11.25 -10.27
N SER A 511 12.99 -11.11 -9.95
CA SER A 511 14.02 -10.70 -10.92
C SER A 511 14.07 -11.63 -12.14
N LYS A 512 14.01 -12.96 -11.93
CA LYS A 512 13.98 -13.94 -13.03
C LYS A 512 12.73 -13.82 -13.89
N LYS A 513 11.60 -13.42 -13.30
CA LYS A 513 10.36 -13.15 -14.04
C LYS A 513 10.48 -11.89 -14.90
N LEU A 514 11.17 -10.85 -14.42
CA LEU A 514 11.50 -9.68 -15.25
C LEU A 514 12.44 -10.04 -16.41
N ASP A 515 13.44 -10.91 -16.18
CA ASP A 515 14.30 -11.44 -17.25
C ASP A 515 13.45 -12.15 -18.33
N PHE A 516 12.46 -12.93 -17.91
CA PHE A 516 11.54 -13.59 -18.82
C PHE A 516 10.69 -12.61 -19.63
N TYR A 517 10.15 -11.55 -19.00
CA TYR A 517 9.42 -10.50 -19.72
C TYR A 517 10.31 -9.72 -20.70
N GLU A 518 11.56 -9.44 -20.33
CA GLU A 518 12.51 -8.77 -21.24
C GLU A 518 12.84 -9.65 -22.45
N SER A 519 13.02 -10.95 -22.23
CA SER A 519 13.16 -11.94 -23.30
C SER A 519 11.95 -11.96 -24.23
N PHE A 520 10.75 -11.90 -23.67
CA PHE A 520 9.49 -11.83 -24.43
C PHE A 520 9.41 -10.55 -25.27
N ILE A 521 9.69 -9.37 -24.71
CA ILE A 521 9.67 -8.09 -25.45
C ILE A 521 10.68 -8.09 -26.61
N ARG A 522 11.83 -8.73 -26.44
CA ARG A 522 12.85 -8.86 -27.51
C ARG A 522 12.56 -9.97 -28.51
N SER A 523 11.58 -10.82 -28.25
CA SER A 523 11.29 -11.96 -29.11
C SER A 523 10.65 -11.52 -30.43
N PRO A 524 10.87 -12.26 -31.53
CA PRO A 524 10.20 -11.99 -32.81
C PRO A 524 8.67 -12.01 -32.71
N TRP A 525 8.13 -12.75 -31.75
CA TRP A 525 6.70 -12.86 -31.46
C TRP A 525 6.11 -11.55 -30.96
N PHE A 526 6.89 -10.75 -30.24
CA PHE A 526 6.45 -9.46 -29.71
C PHE A 526 6.74 -8.31 -30.68
N LEU A 527 7.91 -8.33 -31.34
CA LEU A 527 8.31 -7.29 -32.29
C LEU A 527 7.65 -7.42 -33.67
N GLY A 528 6.96 -8.54 -33.94
CA GLY A 528 6.31 -8.76 -35.22
C GLY A 528 7.24 -8.94 -36.41
N THR A 529 8.51 -9.23 -36.17
CA THR A 529 9.50 -9.47 -37.22
C THR A 529 9.43 -10.91 -37.76
N ALA A 530 8.62 -11.78 -37.16
CA ALA A 530 8.29 -13.07 -37.72
C ALA A 530 7.52 -12.87 -39.05
N ILE A 531 7.81 -13.71 -40.03
CA ILE A 531 7.49 -13.57 -41.46
C ILE A 531 5.99 -13.36 -41.80
N ASP A 532 5.09 -13.51 -40.83
CA ASP A 532 3.67 -13.17 -40.96
C ASP A 532 3.36 -11.80 -40.34
N GLN A 533 2.97 -10.83 -41.19
CA GLN A 533 2.59 -9.44 -40.87
C GLN A 533 1.55 -9.27 -39.72
N GLN A 534 0.98 -10.35 -39.19
CA GLN A 534 -0.04 -10.32 -38.14
C GLN A 534 0.51 -10.11 -36.71
N GLN A 535 1.80 -10.32 -36.44
CA GLN A 535 2.31 -10.30 -35.05
C GLN A 535 2.86 -8.96 -34.56
N SER A 536 3.27 -8.06 -35.46
CA SER A 536 3.58 -6.65 -35.10
C SER A 536 2.36 -5.93 -34.51
N ALA A 537 1.19 -6.52 -34.67
CA ALA A 537 -0.06 -6.02 -34.16
C ALA A 537 -0.30 -6.34 -32.67
N LEU A 538 0.47 -7.20 -31.98
CA LEU A 538 0.04 -7.61 -30.63
C LEU A 538 0.04 -6.43 -29.64
N LEU A 539 1.12 -5.65 -29.61
CA LEU A 539 1.22 -4.49 -28.73
C LEU A 539 0.23 -3.40 -29.15
N ASP A 540 0.06 -3.19 -30.47
CA ASP A 540 -0.92 -2.23 -31.00
C ASP A 540 -2.37 -2.64 -30.72
N VAL A 541 -2.70 -3.93 -30.81
CA VAL A 541 -4.02 -4.49 -30.50
C VAL A 541 -4.33 -4.25 -29.02
N VAL A 542 -3.40 -4.64 -28.14
CA VAL A 542 -3.57 -4.42 -26.70
C VAL A 542 -3.64 -2.93 -26.37
N ARG A 543 -2.82 -2.09 -27.02
CA ARG A 543 -2.90 -0.63 -26.87
C ARG A 543 -4.25 -0.08 -27.32
N VAL A 544 -4.82 -0.58 -28.42
CA VAL A 544 -6.17 -0.22 -28.87
C VAL A 544 -7.22 -0.67 -27.86
N GLU A 545 -7.12 -1.87 -27.30
CA GLU A 545 -8.00 -2.33 -26.21
C GLU A 545 -7.94 -1.38 -24.99
N VAL A 546 -6.72 -0.98 -24.58
CA VAL A 546 -6.51 0.01 -23.51
C VAL A 546 -7.16 1.35 -23.84
N LEU A 547 -7.06 1.82 -25.09
CA LEU A 547 -7.66 3.08 -25.52
C LEU A 547 -9.19 3.02 -25.56
N VAL A 548 -9.76 1.90 -26.02
CA VAL A 548 -11.21 1.65 -26.00
C VAL A 548 -11.72 1.65 -24.58
N GLU A 549 -11.04 0.95 -23.68
CA GLU A 549 -11.40 0.88 -22.27
C GLU A 549 -11.24 2.24 -21.56
N GLY A 550 -10.17 2.98 -21.88
CA GLY A 550 -10.00 4.36 -21.42
C GLY A 550 -11.11 5.29 -21.93
N GLY A 551 -11.60 5.07 -23.15
CA GLY A 551 -12.77 5.76 -23.71
C GLY A 551 -14.04 5.48 -22.91
N ARG A 552 -14.27 4.21 -22.55
CA ARG A 552 -15.41 3.79 -21.70
C ARG A 552 -15.36 4.47 -20.33
N VAL A 553 -14.22 4.41 -19.65
CA VAL A 553 -14.02 5.04 -18.33
C VAL A 553 -14.27 6.55 -18.38
N ARG A 554 -13.80 7.25 -19.43
CA ARG A 554 -14.06 8.68 -19.60
C ARG A 554 -15.54 9.00 -19.85
N GLN A 555 -16.24 8.17 -20.63
CA GLN A 555 -17.69 8.35 -20.86
C GLN A 555 -18.48 8.14 -19.56
N GLU A 556 -18.11 7.15 -18.76
CA GLU A 556 -18.69 6.93 -17.43
C GLU A 556 -18.44 8.16 -16.55
N LEU A 557 -17.21 8.65 -16.47
CA LEU A 557 -16.86 9.85 -15.70
C LEU A 557 -17.70 11.07 -16.09
N GLN A 558 -17.88 11.33 -17.39
CA GLN A 558 -18.77 12.39 -17.88
C GLN A 558 -20.25 12.17 -17.53
N GLY A 559 -20.69 10.92 -17.42
CA GLY A 559 -22.02 10.57 -16.89
C GLY A 559 -22.16 10.99 -15.43
N TRP A 560 -21.20 10.60 -14.60
CA TRP A 560 -21.15 10.95 -13.18
C TRP A 560 -21.10 12.47 -12.95
N GLU A 561 -20.33 13.21 -13.75
CA GLU A 561 -20.28 14.67 -13.66
C GLU A 561 -21.62 15.34 -13.98
N ARG A 562 -22.33 14.85 -15.00
CA ARG A 562 -23.68 15.34 -15.35
C ARG A 562 -24.68 15.07 -14.23
N ASP A 563 -24.65 13.86 -13.67
CA ASP A 563 -25.53 13.48 -12.56
C ASP A 563 -25.22 14.29 -11.29
N LEU A 564 -23.94 14.55 -11.03
CA LEU A 564 -23.50 15.39 -9.92
C LEU A 564 -23.98 16.83 -10.08
N GLU A 565 -23.88 17.43 -11.26
CA GLU A 565 -24.37 18.80 -11.49
C GLU A 565 -25.90 18.87 -11.46
N ALA A 566 -26.60 17.85 -11.96
CA ALA A 566 -28.05 17.74 -11.83
C ALA A 566 -28.48 17.68 -10.35
N SER A 567 -27.78 16.90 -9.54
CA SER A 567 -28.01 16.81 -8.09
C SER A 567 -27.73 18.14 -7.38
N LYS A 568 -26.63 18.83 -7.72
CA LYS A 568 -26.32 20.17 -7.20
C LYS A 568 -27.40 21.18 -7.58
N LYS A 569 -27.89 21.16 -8.82
CA LYS A 569 -28.98 22.01 -9.28
C LYS A 569 -30.26 21.76 -8.49
N LEU A 570 -30.64 20.50 -8.29
CA LEU A 570 -31.83 20.14 -7.50
C LEU A 570 -31.71 20.63 -6.04
N ARG A 571 -30.52 20.54 -5.44
CA ARG A 571 -30.27 21.08 -4.08
C ARG A 571 -30.40 22.60 -4.02
N ARG A 572 -29.94 23.33 -5.05
CA ARG A 572 -30.13 24.79 -5.15
C ARG A 572 -31.62 25.13 -5.25
N GLU A 573 -32.36 24.45 -6.12
CA GLU A 573 -33.81 24.65 -6.27
C GLU A 573 -34.60 24.35 -4.98
N LEU A 574 -34.22 23.32 -4.23
CA LEU A 574 -34.82 23.01 -2.92
C LEU A 574 -34.49 24.07 -1.87
N LYS A 575 -33.26 24.60 -1.88
CA LYS A 575 -32.84 25.69 -1.00
C LYS A 575 -33.61 26.98 -1.33
N ASP A 576 -33.71 27.33 -2.60
CA ASP A 576 -34.46 28.50 -3.07
C ASP A 576 -35.95 28.38 -2.72
N LYS A 577 -36.55 27.18 -2.86
CA LYS A 577 -37.93 26.92 -2.42
C LYS A 577 -38.11 27.12 -0.92
N LYS A 578 -37.17 26.63 -0.11
CA LYS A 578 -37.19 26.80 1.35
C LYS A 578 -37.02 28.26 1.77
N GLU A 579 -36.30 29.06 1.00
CA GLU A 579 -36.14 30.51 1.22
C GLU A 579 -37.30 31.33 0.66
N SER A 580 -37.97 30.87 -0.41
CA SER A 580 -39.13 31.54 -1.01
C SER A 580 -40.46 31.26 -0.32
N ASP A 581 -40.55 30.13 0.39
CA ASP A 581 -41.67 29.87 1.28
C ASP A 581 -41.53 30.79 2.50
N ASP A 582 -42.04 32.02 2.36
CA ASP A 582 -42.60 32.80 3.46
C ASP A 582 -43.61 31.89 4.18
N LEU A 583 -43.10 31.12 5.14
CA LEU A 583 -43.84 30.15 5.92
C LEU A 583 -45.16 30.78 6.39
N PRO A 584 -46.34 30.35 5.88
CA PRO A 584 -47.58 30.69 6.54
C PRO A 584 -47.48 30.13 7.95
N THR A 585 -47.51 31.02 8.94
CA THR A 585 -47.42 30.74 10.38
C THR A 585 -48.16 29.45 10.75
N ALA A 586 -47.38 28.38 10.98
CA ALA A 586 -47.55 27.18 11.81
C ALA A 586 -48.94 26.55 12.11
N SER A 587 -50.05 26.97 11.50
CA SER A 587 -51.39 26.49 11.87
C SER A 587 -51.95 25.40 10.96
N THR A 588 -51.28 25.02 9.87
CA THR A 588 -51.91 24.19 8.82
C THR A 588 -50.96 23.26 8.08
N VAL A 589 -50.13 22.47 8.79
CA VAL A 589 -49.39 21.37 8.12
C VAL A 589 -49.47 20.09 8.94
N VAL A 590 -50.59 19.38 8.80
CA VAL A 590 -50.75 17.98 9.18
C VAL A 590 -51.19 17.23 7.92
N LYS A 591 -50.40 16.20 7.56
CA LYS A 591 -50.57 15.24 6.45
C LYS A 591 -49.95 15.65 5.11
N ASN A 592 -48.67 15.32 4.92
CA ASN A 592 -48.16 14.61 3.73
C ASN A 592 -46.63 14.42 3.84
N LYS A 593 -46.21 13.38 4.57
CA LYS A 593 -44.91 12.71 4.44
C LYS A 593 -45.21 11.37 3.77
N PRO A 594 -44.85 11.16 2.48
CA PRO A 594 -43.88 10.10 2.19
C PRO A 594 -43.16 10.32 0.83
N LEU A 595 -42.22 11.24 0.73
CA LEU A 595 -41.34 11.31 -0.46
C LEU A 595 -39.85 11.50 -0.13
N ILE A 596 -39.51 11.63 1.15
CA ILE A 596 -38.13 11.89 1.61
C ILE A 596 -37.41 10.59 2.01
N GLU A 597 -38.12 9.47 2.17
CA GLU A 597 -37.51 8.18 2.58
C GLU A 597 -36.98 7.32 1.42
N VAL A 598 -37.04 7.79 0.16
CA VAL A 598 -36.56 7.03 -1.03
C VAL A 598 -35.26 7.61 -1.62
N LEU A 599 -34.76 8.73 -1.09
CA LEU A 599 -33.44 9.28 -1.37
C LEU A 599 -32.55 9.08 -0.15
#